data_AF-A0A2V8HXS5-F1
#
_entry.id   AF-A0A2V8HXS5-F1
#
_cell.length_a   1.000
_cell.length_b   1.000
_cell.length_c   1.000
_cell.angle_alpha   90.00
_cell.angle_beta   90.00
_cell.angle_gamma   90.00
#
_symmetry.space_group_name_H-M   'P 1'
#
loop_
_entity.id
_entity.type
_entity.pdbx_description
1 polymer ?
#
loop_
_entity_poly.entity_id
_entity_poly.type
_entity_poly.pdbx_seq_one_letter_code
_entity_poly.pdbx_strand_id
1 'polypeptide(L)'
;MARGRARVGCSGWEYKHWRGNFYAEAVPRAKWFEHYASVFDTVEINNSFYRLPERATFAAWARRAPRRFEFAVKASRFLTHMKKLKEPEEPLERLFSRMRALGRHLGPVLYQLPPGWKLNLDRLRQ
;
A
#
# COMPACT_ATOMS: atom_id res chain seq x y z
N MET A 1 -5.12 30.09 7.36
CA MET A 1 -5.26 28.80 6.65
C MET A 1 -4.54 27.72 7.46
N ALA A 2 -5.16 26.57 7.71
CA ALA A 2 -4.46 25.46 8.36
C ALA A 2 -3.40 24.91 7.40
N ARG A 3 -2.15 24.76 7.85
CA ARG A 3 -1.10 24.09 7.06
C ARG A 3 -1.43 22.60 7.00
N GLY A 4 -1.48 22.05 5.79
CA GLY A 4 -1.59 20.60 5.57
C GLY A 4 -0.34 19.85 6.06
N ARG A 5 -0.49 18.56 6.34
CA ARG A 5 0.63 17.67 6.68
C ARG A 5 1.03 16.88 5.43
N ALA A 6 2.30 16.98 5.04
CA ALA A 6 2.89 16.13 4.01
C ALA A 6 3.59 14.93 4.66
N ARG A 7 3.47 13.75 4.06
CA ARG A 7 4.23 12.54 4.41
C ARG A 7 5.01 12.11 3.18
N VAL A 8 6.26 11.72 3.36
CA VAL A 8 7.16 11.31 2.28
C VAL A 8 7.62 9.88 2.54
N GLY A 9 7.55 9.05 1.53
CA GLY A 9 7.91 7.64 1.62
C GLY A 9 8.15 7.06 0.23
N CYS A 10 8.17 5.73 0.16
CA CYS A 10 8.53 4.98 -1.03
C CYS A 10 7.41 4.01 -1.41
N SER A 11 7.50 3.49 -2.63
CA SER A 11 6.54 2.53 -3.17
C SER A 11 6.89 1.07 -2.85
N GLY A 12 7.26 0.83 -1.58
CA GLY A 12 7.75 -0.44 -1.04
C GLY A 12 8.98 -0.22 -0.15
N TRP A 13 9.41 -1.28 0.56
CA TRP A 13 10.58 -1.26 1.46
C TRP A 13 11.44 -2.53 1.39
N GLU A 14 11.19 -3.43 0.44
CA GLU A 14 11.94 -4.69 0.35
C GLU A 14 12.69 -4.82 -0.98
N TYR A 15 13.79 -4.08 -1.10
CA TYR A 15 14.60 -4.08 -2.32
C TYR A 15 16.03 -4.52 -2.04
N LYS A 16 16.49 -5.59 -2.72
CA LYS A 16 17.84 -6.13 -2.53
C LYS A 16 18.95 -5.11 -2.81
N HIS A 17 18.77 -4.28 -3.83
CA HIS A 17 19.73 -3.25 -4.23
C HIS A 17 19.82 -2.06 -3.24
N TRP A 18 18.96 -2.01 -2.21
CA TRP A 18 19.08 -1.03 -1.13
C TRP A 18 20.07 -1.46 -0.05
N ARG A 19 20.48 -2.74 -0.03
CA ARG A 19 21.54 -3.20 0.88
C ARG A 19 22.88 -2.58 0.49
N GLY A 20 23.65 -2.18 1.49
CA GLY A 20 24.91 -1.44 1.35
C GLY A 20 24.73 0.07 1.19
N ASN A 21 23.51 0.54 0.88
CA ASN A 21 23.21 1.97 0.65
C ASN A 21 22.25 2.51 1.72
N PHE A 22 21.02 2.00 1.73
CA PHE A 22 19.99 2.37 2.70
C PHE A 22 19.95 1.40 3.87
N TYR A 23 20.03 0.09 3.60
CA TYR A 23 20.19 -0.92 4.64
C TYR A 23 21.67 -1.27 4.79
N ALA A 24 22.25 -1.08 5.98
CA ALA A 24 23.60 -1.58 6.24
C ALA A 24 23.69 -3.10 5.98
N GLU A 25 24.85 -3.58 5.51
CA GLU A 25 25.02 -4.98 5.06
C GLU A 25 24.64 -5.99 6.13
N ALA A 26 24.97 -5.69 7.39
CA ALA A 26 24.70 -6.55 8.54
C ALA A 26 23.21 -6.61 8.94
N VAL A 27 22.35 -5.71 8.45
CA VAL A 27 20.93 -5.68 8.86
C VAL A 27 20.18 -6.86 8.23
N PRO A 28 19.65 -7.80 9.04
CA PRO A 28 18.86 -8.91 8.53
C PRO A 28 17.62 -8.40 7.80
N ARG A 29 17.23 -9.08 6.71
CA ARG A 29 16.03 -8.69 5.93
C ARG A 29 14.77 -8.58 6.79
N ALA A 30 14.64 -9.44 7.80
CA ALA A 30 13.54 -9.39 8.75
C ALA A 30 13.43 -8.07 9.51
N LYS A 31 14.51 -7.27 9.60
CA LYS A 31 14.58 -5.97 10.27
C LYS A 31 14.47 -4.77 9.33
N TRP A 32 14.32 -4.99 8.01
CA TRP A 32 14.30 -3.91 7.04
C TRP A 32 13.11 -2.97 7.19
N PHE A 33 11.95 -3.50 7.60
CA PHE A 33 10.78 -2.66 7.85
C PHE A 33 11.00 -1.74 9.06
N GLU A 34 11.57 -2.25 10.15
CA GLU A 34 11.90 -1.45 11.34
C GLU A 34 12.91 -0.35 11.00
N HIS A 35 13.93 -0.68 10.20
CA HIS A 35 14.89 0.33 9.72
C HIS A 35 14.18 1.38 8.85
N TYR A 36 13.39 0.94 7.87
CA TYR A 36 12.63 1.85 6.99
C TYR A 36 11.71 2.80 7.78
N ALA A 37 10.96 2.25 8.74
CA ALA A 37 10.01 3.01 9.56
C ALA A 37 10.69 3.91 10.61
N SER A 38 12.02 3.83 10.76
CA SER A 38 12.80 4.80 11.54
C SER A 38 13.15 6.06 10.76
N VAL A 39 13.11 5.99 9.42
CA VAL A 39 13.46 7.09 8.50
C VAL A 39 12.20 7.73 7.90
N PHE A 40 11.22 6.91 7.50
CA PHE A 40 9.98 7.36 6.88
C PHE A 40 8.77 7.07 7.76
N ASP A 41 7.74 7.90 7.63
CA ASP A 41 6.48 7.78 8.37
C ASP A 41 5.33 7.23 7.53
N THR A 42 5.62 6.86 6.27
CA THR A 42 4.64 6.25 5.37
C THR A 42 5.30 5.34 4.34
N VAL A 43 4.52 4.39 3.80
CA VAL A 43 4.92 3.57 2.64
C VAL A 43 3.71 3.14 1.82
N GLU A 44 3.88 3.02 0.50
CA GLU A 44 2.87 2.39 -0.34
C GLU A 44 3.11 0.87 -0.44
N ILE A 45 2.09 0.09 -0.07
CA ILE A 45 2.03 -1.35 -0.31
C ILE A 45 1.67 -1.56 -1.79
N ASN A 46 2.68 -1.92 -2.58
CA ASN A 46 2.54 -2.20 -4.00
C ASN A 46 2.25 -3.66 -4.33
N ASN A 47 2.60 -4.59 -3.44
CA ASN A 47 2.44 -6.03 -3.70
C ASN A 47 0.97 -6.41 -3.97
N SER A 48 0.03 -5.75 -3.29
CA SER A 48 -1.41 -5.91 -3.49
C SER A 48 -1.88 -5.66 -4.92
N PHE A 49 -1.13 -4.89 -5.71
CA PHE A 49 -1.38 -4.71 -7.13
C PHE A 49 -1.29 -6.03 -7.90
N TYR A 50 -0.28 -6.86 -7.61
CA TYR A 50 -0.02 -8.12 -8.30
C TYR A 50 -0.64 -9.32 -7.58
N ARG A 51 -0.53 -9.36 -6.25
CA ARG A 51 -1.06 -10.41 -5.40
C ARG A 51 -1.56 -9.80 -4.10
N LEU A 52 -2.85 -9.97 -3.83
CA LEU A 52 -3.45 -9.49 -2.59
C LEU A 52 -2.86 -10.27 -1.39
N PRO A 53 -2.18 -9.62 -0.43
CA PRO A 53 -1.70 -10.28 0.77
C PRO A 53 -2.85 -10.85 1.60
N GLU A 54 -2.54 -11.82 2.46
CA GLU A 54 -3.51 -12.34 3.41
C GLU A 54 -3.76 -11.34 4.54
N ARG A 55 -4.94 -11.41 5.18
CA ARG A 55 -5.30 -10.55 6.33
C ARG A 55 -4.24 -10.61 7.45
N ALA A 56 -3.69 -11.80 7.70
CA ALA A 56 -2.65 -12.01 8.69
C ALA A 56 -1.36 -11.23 8.37
N THR A 57 -1.01 -11.07 7.08
CA THR A 57 0.14 -10.28 6.64
C THR A 57 -0.06 -8.80 6.97
N PHE A 58 -1.24 -8.25 6.65
CA PHE A 58 -1.57 -6.87 7.02
C PHE A 58 -1.54 -6.65 8.54
N ALA A 59 -2.12 -7.58 9.31
CA ALA A 59 -2.06 -7.53 10.78
C ALA A 59 -0.61 -7.55 11.31
N ALA A 60 0.26 -8.36 10.71
CA ALA A 60 1.66 -8.43 11.09
C ALA A 60 2.40 -7.11 10.80
N TRP A 61 2.14 -6.46 9.66
CA TRP A 61 2.69 -5.13 9.37
C TRP A 61 2.20 -4.08 10.35
N ALA A 62 0.91 -4.04 10.66
CA ALA A 62 0.37 -3.10 11.64
C ALA A 62 0.96 -3.27 13.04
N ARG A 63 1.21 -4.50 13.49
CA ARG A 63 1.85 -4.74 14.80
C ARG A 63 3.27 -4.21 14.88
N ARG A 64 4.00 -4.19 13.76
CA ARG A 64 5.40 -3.73 13.70
C ARG A 64 5.51 -2.22 13.46
N ALA A 65 4.46 -1.59 12.94
CA ALA A 65 4.48 -0.19 12.55
C ALA A 65 4.52 0.75 13.76
N PRO A 66 5.39 1.78 13.77
CA PRO A 66 5.38 2.81 14.79
C PRO A 66 4.03 3.54 14.83
N ARG A 67 3.64 4.07 15.99
CA ARG A 67 2.31 4.67 16.23
C ARG A 67 1.86 5.69 15.17
N ARG A 68 2.78 6.47 14.59
CA ARG A 68 2.49 7.54 13.62
C ARG A 68 2.63 7.13 12.16
N PHE A 69 2.99 5.88 11.91
CA PHE A 69 3.26 5.35 10.58
C PHE A 69 1.95 5.06 9.83
N GLU A 70 1.87 5.37 8.55
CA GLU A 70 0.70 5.10 7.70
C GLU A 70 1.07 4.25 6.48
N PHE A 71 0.18 3.37 6.06
CA PHE A 71 0.32 2.59 4.84
C PHE A 71 -0.67 3.10 3.80
N ALA A 72 -0.17 3.49 2.63
CA ALA A 72 -1.01 3.60 1.44
C ALA A 72 -1.16 2.20 0.82
N VAL A 73 -2.37 1.80 0.45
CA VAL A 73 -2.61 0.48 -0.15
C VAL A 73 -2.96 0.65 -1.62
N LYS A 74 -2.20 0.03 -2.51
CA LYS A 74 -2.54 0.05 -3.93
C LYS A 74 -3.57 -1.03 -4.25
N ALA A 75 -4.68 -0.63 -4.86
CA ALA A 75 -5.74 -1.55 -5.26
C ALA A 75 -5.21 -2.57 -6.29
N SER A 76 -5.82 -3.76 -6.32
CA SER A 76 -5.36 -4.85 -7.20
C SER A 76 -5.49 -4.48 -8.68
N ARG A 77 -4.50 -4.88 -9.48
CA ARG A 77 -4.55 -4.83 -10.95
C ARG A 77 -5.75 -5.59 -11.51
N PHE A 78 -6.20 -6.63 -10.83
CA PHE A 78 -7.40 -7.37 -11.21
C PHE A 78 -8.63 -6.45 -11.27
N LEU A 79 -8.80 -5.59 -10.25
CA LEU A 79 -9.91 -4.64 -10.20
C LEU A 79 -9.74 -3.51 -11.23
N THR A 80 -8.57 -2.86 -11.28
CA THR A 80 -8.40 -1.64 -12.09
C THR A 80 -8.11 -1.90 -13.57
N HIS A 81 -7.35 -2.95 -13.92
CA HIS A 81 -6.92 -3.21 -15.30
C HIS A 81 -7.70 -4.34 -15.97
N MET A 82 -8.00 -5.43 -15.26
CA MET A 82 -8.67 -6.60 -15.85
C MET A 82 -10.19 -6.42 -15.86
N LYS A 83 -10.81 -6.22 -14.70
CA LYS A 83 -12.24 -5.93 -14.56
C LYS A 83 -12.62 -4.52 -15.00
N LYS A 84 -11.63 -3.62 -15.10
CA LYS A 84 -11.83 -2.22 -15.52
C LYS A 84 -12.91 -1.53 -14.67
N LEU A 85 -12.88 -1.77 -13.35
CA LEU A 85 -13.84 -1.27 -12.35
C LEU A 85 -15.29 -1.76 -12.50
N LYS A 86 -15.57 -2.71 -13.40
CA LYS A 86 -16.90 -3.32 -13.51
C LYS A 86 -17.12 -4.37 -12.43
N GLU A 87 -18.34 -4.42 -11.90
CA GLU A 87 -18.75 -5.36 -10.82
C GLU A 87 -17.73 -5.33 -9.66
N PRO A 88 -17.51 -4.15 -9.05
CA PRO A 88 -16.42 -3.97 -8.10
C PRO A 88 -16.70 -4.57 -6.72
N GLU A 89 -17.92 -5.01 -6.43
CA GLU A 89 -18.40 -5.39 -5.10
C GLU A 89 -17.53 -6.46 -4.44
N GLU A 90 -17.38 -7.64 -5.07
CA GLU A 90 -16.55 -8.72 -4.52
C GLU A 90 -15.06 -8.35 -4.44
N PRO A 91 -14.42 -7.80 -5.49
CA PRO A 91 -13.01 -7.41 -5.41
C PRO A 91 -12.75 -6.33 -4.34
N LEU A 92 -13.68 -5.39 -4.15
CA LEU A 92 -13.59 -4.39 -3.09
C LEU A 92 -13.75 -5.04 -1.72
N GLU A 93 -14.79 -5.85 -1.51
CA GLU A 93 -14.99 -6.55 -0.24
C GLU A 93 -13.75 -7.38 0.13
N ARG A 94 -13.19 -8.11 -0.83
CA ARG A 94 -11.98 -8.92 -0.63
C ARG A 94 -10.76 -8.07 -0.29
N LEU A 95 -10.55 -6.92 -0.94
CA LEU A 95 -9.45 -6.01 -0.62
C LEU A 95 -9.63 -5.39 0.78
N PHE A 96 -10.80 -4.83 1.04
CA PHE A 96 -11.10 -4.12 2.27
C PHE A 96 -11.14 -5.04 3.50
N SER A 97 -11.71 -6.24 3.39
CA SER A 97 -11.74 -7.23 4.48
C SER A 97 -10.33 -7.61 4.97
N ARG A 98 -9.34 -7.63 4.07
CA ARG A 98 -7.95 -7.95 4.40
C ARG A 98 -7.17 -6.72 4.88
N MET A 99 -7.21 -5.62 4.15
CA MET A 99 -6.39 -4.45 4.48
C MET A 99 -6.88 -3.69 5.72
N ARG A 100 -8.16 -3.84 6.11
CA ARG A 100 -8.67 -3.30 7.39
C ARG A 100 -7.90 -3.80 8.61
N ALA A 101 -7.19 -4.93 8.50
CA ALA A 101 -6.28 -5.40 9.55
C ALA A 101 -5.09 -4.45 9.80
N LEU A 102 -4.86 -3.44 8.96
CA LEU A 102 -3.93 -2.35 9.24
C LEU A 102 -4.41 -1.41 10.37
N GLY A 103 -5.70 -1.41 10.67
CA GLY A 103 -6.30 -0.60 11.74
C GLY A 103 -5.98 0.89 11.58
N ARG A 104 -5.47 1.51 12.66
CA ARG A 104 -5.08 2.93 12.67
C ARG A 104 -3.98 3.32 11.67
N HIS A 105 -3.25 2.34 11.16
CA HIS A 105 -2.17 2.56 10.19
C HIS A 105 -2.68 2.55 8.75
N LEU A 106 -3.96 2.24 8.51
CA LEU A 106 -4.54 2.28 7.18
C LEU A 106 -4.70 3.75 6.73
N GLY A 107 -3.89 4.14 5.75
CA GLY A 107 -3.98 5.44 5.08
C GLY A 107 -4.80 5.35 3.79
N PRO A 108 -4.43 6.11 2.75
CA PRO A 108 -5.19 6.18 1.50
C PRO A 108 -5.10 4.87 0.69
N VAL A 109 -6.11 4.65 -0.16
CA VAL A 109 -6.12 3.56 -1.15
C VAL A 109 -5.87 4.15 -2.54
N LEU A 110 -4.80 3.71 -3.20
CA LEU A 110 -4.46 4.15 -4.55
C LEU A 110 -5.15 3.28 -5.60
N TYR A 111 -5.98 3.90 -6.44
CA TYR A 111 -6.52 3.31 -7.65
C TYR A 111 -5.74 3.80 -8.87
N GLN A 112 -4.68 3.07 -9.23
CA GLN A 112 -3.97 3.33 -10.48
C GLN A 112 -4.76 2.74 -11.64
N LEU A 113 -5.17 3.60 -12.58
CA LEU A 113 -5.91 3.23 -13.78
C LEU A 113 -4.96 3.01 -14.97
N PRO A 114 -5.39 2.24 -16.00
CA PRO A 114 -4.59 2.06 -17.21
C PRO A 114 -4.31 3.40 -17.92
N PRO A 115 -3.11 3.59 -18.48
CA PRO A 115 -2.65 4.89 -18.98
C PRO A 115 -3.46 5.41 -20.19
N GLY A 116 -4.04 4.52 -20.99
CA GLY A 116 -4.84 4.89 -22.16
C GLY A 116 -6.31 5.20 -21.86
N TRP A 117 -6.72 5.22 -20.59
CA TRP A 117 -8.12 5.52 -20.27
C TRP A 117 -8.43 6.99 -20.46
N LYS A 118 -9.54 7.26 -21.16
CA LYS A 118 -10.18 8.57 -21.20
C LYS A 118 -11.17 8.70 -20.05
N LEU A 119 -11.53 9.94 -19.73
CA LEU A 119 -12.59 10.24 -18.78
C LEU A 119 -13.87 9.46 -19.14
N ASN A 120 -14.43 8.77 -18.16
CA ASN A 120 -15.69 8.05 -18.29
C ASN A 120 -16.46 8.18 -16.96
N LEU A 121 -17.42 9.10 -16.92
CA LEU A 121 -18.20 9.41 -15.72
C LEU A 121 -19.24 8.34 -15.41
N ASP A 122 -19.78 7.67 -16.43
CA ASP A 122 -20.79 6.63 -16.22
C ASP A 122 -20.21 5.42 -15.48
N ARG A 123 -18.95 5.07 -15.77
CA ARG A 123 -18.21 4.05 -15.00
C ARG A 123 -17.93 4.47 -13.56
N LEU A 124 -17.77 5.75 -13.28
CA LEU A 124 -17.54 6.25 -11.92
C LEU A 124 -18.82 6.23 -11.07
N ARG A 125 -19.98 6.35 -11.71
CA ARG A 125 -21.30 6.37 -11.04
C ARG A 125 -21.87 4.99 -10.76
N GLN A 126 -21.34 3.95 -11.40
CA GLN A 126 -21.63 2.54 -11.10
C GLN A 126 -20.95 2.14 -9.80
#